data_AF-A0A6N9URZ1-F1
#
_entry.id   AF-A0A6N9URZ1-F1
#
_cell.length_a   1.000
_cell.length_b   1.000
_cell.length_c   1.000
_cell.angle_alpha   90.00
_cell.angle_beta   90.00
_cell.angle_gamma   90.00
#
_symmetry.space_group_name_H-M   'P 1'
#
loop_
_entity.id
_entity.type
_entity.pdbx_description
1 polymer ?
#
loop_
_entity_poly.entity_id
_entity_poly.type
_entity_poly.pdbx_seq_one_letter_code
_entity_poly.pdbx_strand_id
1 'polypeptide(L)'
;MEDSSATMIVDARGLVTGWSEGARRLTGYPAEAVVGRPARDLLARDAPPGLLSGTVPDGTAVIRHRDGHPVSLRLRACPLL
;
A
#
# COMPACT_ATOMS: atom_id res chain seq x y z
N MET A 1 -7.75 11.89 -18.26
CA MET A 1 -8.31 11.77 -16.91
C MET A 1 -7.40 10.81 -16.17
N GLU A 2 -6.25 11.30 -15.71
CA GLU A 2 -5.37 10.54 -14.83
C GLU A 2 -6.13 10.42 -13.52
N ASP A 3 -6.72 9.25 -13.29
CA ASP A 3 -7.37 8.97 -12.03
C ASP A 3 -6.31 9.12 -10.93
N SER A 4 -6.46 10.13 -10.07
CA SER A 4 -5.54 10.46 -8.97
C SER A 4 -5.47 9.35 -7.90
N SER A 5 -5.91 8.14 -8.21
CA SER A 5 -5.93 6.99 -7.33
C SER A 5 -4.52 6.46 -7.05
N ALA A 6 -4.24 6.34 -5.75
CA ALA A 6 -3.09 5.60 -5.25
C ALA A 6 -3.47 4.13 -5.12
N THR A 7 -2.80 3.25 -5.86
CA THR A 7 -3.07 1.82 -5.90
C THR A 7 -1.79 1.05 -5.69
N MET A 8 -1.89 -0.02 -4.91
CA MET A 8 -0.86 -1.03 -4.71
C MET A 8 -1.46 -2.39 -5.03
N ILE A 9 -0.71 -3.25 -5.70
CA ILE A 9 -1.09 -4.65 -5.92
C ILE A 9 -0.17 -5.51 -5.06
N VAL A 10 -0.75 -6.46 -4.35
CA VAL A 10 -0.05 -7.37 -3.46
C VAL A 10 -0.37 -8.81 -3.89
N ASP A 11 0.65 -9.66 -3.99
CA ASP A 11 0.47 -11.08 -4.30
C ASP A 11 0.03 -11.90 -3.06
N ALA A 12 -0.26 -13.18 -3.28
CA ALA A 12 -0.67 -14.10 -2.22
C ALA A 12 0.40 -14.32 -1.12
N ARG A 13 1.66 -13.93 -1.35
CA ARG A 13 2.75 -14.00 -0.36
C ARG A 13 2.91 -12.68 0.39
N GLY A 14 2.12 -11.66 0.08
CA GLY A 14 2.21 -10.34 0.69
C GLY A 14 3.27 -9.43 0.06
N LEU A 15 3.82 -9.79 -1.12
CA LEU A 15 4.79 -8.97 -1.84
C LEU A 15 4.08 -7.97 -2.75
N VAL A 16 4.61 -6.75 -2.80
CA VAL A 16 4.10 -5.73 -3.72
C VAL A 16 4.51 -6.09 -5.15
N THR A 17 3.54 -6.21 -6.04
CA THR A 17 3.75 -6.51 -7.47
C THR A 17 3.39 -5.33 -8.37
N GLY A 18 2.66 -4.36 -7.86
CA GLY A 18 2.26 -3.16 -8.58
C GLY A 18 2.23 -1.94 -7.67
N TRP A 19 2.65 -0.80 -8.22
CA TRP A 19 2.71 0.46 -7.51
C TRP A 19 2.33 1.60 -8.46
N SER A 20 1.21 2.27 -8.21
CA SER A 20 0.76 3.34 -9.08
C SER A 20 1.58 4.62 -8.87
N GLU A 21 1.55 5.47 -9.88
CA GLU A 21 2.13 6.80 -9.80
C GLU A 21 1.48 7.66 -8.69
N GLY A 22 0.16 7.49 -8.45
CA GLY A 22 -0.52 8.10 -7.31
C GLY A 22 0.05 7.64 -5.96
N ALA A 23 0.39 6.35 -5.83
CA ALA A 23 0.99 5.81 -4.62
C ALA A 23 2.42 6.34 -4.40
N ARG A 24 3.20 6.51 -5.48
CA ARG A 24 4.51 7.19 -5.43
C ARG A 24 4.39 8.61 -4.92
N ARG A 25 3.47 9.42 -5.48
CA ARG A 25 3.28 10.80 -5.05
C ARG A 25 2.83 10.91 -3.59
N LEU A 26 1.98 9.99 -3.14
CA LEU A 26 1.42 10.02 -1.78
C LEU A 26 2.41 9.57 -0.70
N THR A 27 3.35 8.68 -1.03
CA THR A 27 4.26 8.07 -0.06
C THR A 27 5.74 8.46 -0.25
N GLY A 28 6.08 9.07 -1.38
CA GLY A 28 7.44 9.39 -1.79
C GLY A 28 8.25 8.19 -2.29
N TYR A 29 7.76 6.96 -2.18
CA TYR A 29 8.49 5.79 -2.64
C TYR A 29 8.31 5.55 -4.15
N PRO A 30 9.41 5.45 -4.91
CA PRO A 30 9.33 5.04 -6.31
C PRO A 30 9.08 3.52 -6.37
N ALA A 31 8.50 3.04 -7.48
CA ALA A 31 8.07 1.65 -7.62
C ALA A 31 9.24 0.66 -7.42
N GLU A 32 10.44 1.03 -7.89
CA GLU A 32 11.68 0.27 -7.81
C GLU A 32 12.14 0.03 -6.36
N ALA A 33 11.72 0.87 -5.42
CA ALA A 33 12.04 0.73 -4.00
C ALA A 33 11.08 -0.20 -3.24
N VAL A 34 9.92 -0.52 -3.84
CA VAL A 34 8.80 -1.19 -3.15
C VAL A 34 8.41 -2.50 -3.81
N VAL A 35 8.40 -2.57 -5.14
CA VAL A 35 8.03 -3.78 -5.87
C VAL A 35 9.02 -4.91 -5.54
N GLY A 36 8.49 -6.12 -5.32
CA GLY A 36 9.23 -7.28 -4.85
C GLY A 36 9.46 -7.34 -3.35
N ARG A 37 9.02 -6.32 -2.59
CA ARG A 37 9.16 -6.27 -1.13
C ARG A 37 7.85 -6.54 -0.40
N PRO A 38 7.88 -6.99 0.86
CA PRO A 38 6.67 -7.17 1.66
C PRO A 38 5.92 -5.85 1.87
N ALA A 39 4.61 -5.83 1.63
CA ALA A 39 3.77 -4.64 1.84
C ALA A 39 3.82 -4.13 3.29
N ARG A 40 4.02 -5.03 4.27
CA ARG A 40 4.18 -4.69 5.69
C ARG A 40 5.38 -3.79 5.98
N ASP A 41 6.41 -3.80 5.14
CA ASP A 41 7.62 -2.96 5.35
C ASP A 41 7.30 -1.46 5.23
N LEU A 42 6.21 -1.14 4.54
CA LEU A 42 5.72 0.23 4.37
C LEU A 42 5.00 0.74 5.62
N LEU A 43 4.53 -0.14 6.50
CA LEU A 43 3.74 0.26 7.66
C LEU A 43 4.60 1.02 8.69
N ALA A 44 4.04 2.11 9.21
CA ALA A 44 4.58 2.82 10.39
C ALA A 44 3.99 2.28 11.70
N ARG A 45 2.85 1.58 11.61
CA ARG A 45 2.14 0.94 12.73
C ARG A 45 1.45 -0.32 12.20
N ASP A 46 1.14 -1.25 13.08
CA ASP A 46 0.37 -2.43 12.70
C ASP A 46 -0.95 -2.04 12.05
N ALA A 47 -1.24 -2.67 10.92
CA ALA A 47 -2.53 -2.56 10.25
C ALA A 47 -3.51 -3.57 10.84
N PRO A 48 -4.83 -3.33 10.72
CA PRO A 48 -5.83 -4.34 11.05
C PRO A 48 -5.51 -5.68 10.36
N PRO A 49 -5.61 -6.81 11.08
CA PRO A 49 -5.46 -8.13 10.47
C PRO A 49 -6.39 -8.25 9.27
N GLY A 50 -5.88 -8.80 8.17
CA GLY A 50 -6.68 -9.02 6.98
C GLY A 50 -6.73 -7.87 5.97
N LEU A 51 -6.35 -6.65 6.36
CA LEU A 51 -6.39 -5.49 5.45
C LEU A 51 -5.40 -5.64 4.28
N LEU A 52 -4.16 -6.04 4.56
CA LEU A 52 -3.14 -6.23 3.53
C LEU A 52 -3.32 -7.53 2.72
N SER A 53 -3.98 -8.53 3.29
CA SER A 53 -4.33 -9.77 2.57
C SER A 53 -5.66 -9.68 1.82
N GLY A 54 -6.38 -8.55 1.93
CA GLY A 54 -7.67 -8.32 1.28
C GLY A 54 -8.85 -9.11 1.84
N THR A 55 -8.70 -9.72 3.02
CA THR A 55 -9.83 -10.39 3.71
C THR A 55 -10.72 -9.39 4.44
N VAL A 56 -10.23 -8.17 4.68
CA VAL A 56 -11.01 -7.01 5.11
C VAL A 56 -11.06 -6.01 3.96
N PRO A 57 -12.25 -5.63 3.45
CA PRO A 57 -12.37 -4.83 2.23
C PRO A 57 -12.04 -3.34 2.45
N ASP A 58 -12.20 -2.81 3.65
CA ASP A 58 -11.98 -1.41 3.96
C ASP A 58 -11.30 -1.27 5.33
N GLY A 59 -10.32 -0.39 5.43
CA GLY A 59 -9.62 -0.14 6.68
C GLY A 59 -8.70 1.06 6.62
N THR A 60 -8.11 1.40 7.77
CA THR A 60 -7.09 2.44 7.85
C THR A 60 -5.74 1.80 8.12
N ALA A 61 -4.73 2.23 7.39
CA ALA A 61 -3.33 1.88 7.63
C ALA A 61 -2.51 3.15 7.83
N VAL A 62 -1.52 3.07 8.72
CA VAL A 62 -0.52 4.13 8.86
C VAL A 62 0.74 3.69 8.17
N ILE A 63 1.13 4.40 7.13
CA ILE A 63 2.25 4.08 6.25
C ILE A 63 3.38 5.05 6.55
N ARG A 64 4.63 4.60 6.54
CA ARG A 64 5.79 5.47 6.71
C ARG A 64 6.15 6.10 5.37
N HIS A 65 5.95 7.39 5.21
CA HIS A 65 6.43 8.13 4.04
C HIS A 65 7.95 8.03 3.92
N ARG A 66 8.49 8.20 2.71
CA ARG A 66 9.92 8.02 2.41
C ARG A 66 10.86 8.93 3.22
N ASP A 67 10.41 10.13 3.58
CA ASP A 67 11.15 11.06 4.45
C ASP A 67 11.08 10.70 5.95
N GLY A 68 10.31 9.65 6.31
CA GLY A 68 10.21 9.10 7.65
C GLY A 68 8.92 9.43 8.41
N HIS A 69 8.09 10.39 7.97
CA HIS A 69 6.88 10.73 8.71
C HIS A 69 5.72 9.74 8.47
N PRO A 70 4.81 9.54 9.43
CA PRO A 70 3.66 8.66 9.25
C PRO A 70 2.53 9.35 8.45
N VAL A 71 1.91 8.61 7.53
CA VAL A 71 0.77 9.02 6.72
C VAL A 71 -0.39 8.06 6.97
N SER A 72 -1.54 8.59 7.41
CA SER A 72 -2.74 7.81 7.66
C SER A 72 -3.59 7.73 6.39
N LEU A 73 -3.78 6.53 5.84
CA LEU A 73 -4.54 6.30 4.62
C LEU A 73 -5.74 5.39 4.88
N ARG A 74 -6.89 5.76 4.30
CA ARG A 74 -8.00 4.83 4.15
C ARG A 74 -7.76 3.99 2.90
N LEU A 75 -7.69 2.68 3.09
CA LEU A 75 -7.46 1.72 2.04
C LEU A 75 -8.75 0.95 1.76
N ARG A 76 -8.95 0.64 0.48
CA ARG A 76 -9.90 -0.36 0.02
C ARG A 76 -9.13 -1.51 -0.60
N ALA A 77 -9.33 -2.72 -0.10
CA ALA A 77 -8.75 -3.92 -0.65
C ALA A 77 -9.80 -4.64 -1.51
N CYS A 78 -9.42 -4.92 -2.76
CA CYS A 78 -10.25 -5.66 -3.70
C CYS A 78 -9.47 -6.92 -4.12
N PRO A 79 -9.94 -8.12 -3.76
CA PRO A 79 -9.37 -9.35 -4.30
C PRO A 79 -9.46 -9.34 -5.82
N LEU A 80 -8.34 -9.57 -6.49
CA LEU A 80 -8.28 -9.77 -7.93
C LEU A 80 -8.31 -11.29 -8.17
N LEU A 81 -9.39 -11.78 -8.78
CA LEU A 81 -9.58 -13.17 -9.17
C LEU A 81 -8.94 -13.46 -10.53
#